data_AF-A0A2E5G6X6-F1
#
_entry.id   AF-A0A2E5G6X6-F1
#
_cell.length_a   1.000
_cell.length_b   1.000
_cell.length_c   1.000
_cell.angle_alpha   90.00
_cell.angle_beta   90.00
_cell.angle_gamma   90.00
#
_symmetry.space_group_name_H-M   'P 1'
#
loop_
_entity.id
_entity.type
_entity.pdbx_description
1 polymer ?
#
loop_
_entity_poly.entity_id
_entity_poly.type
_entity_poly.pdbx_seq_one_letter_code
_entity_poly.pdbx_strand_id
1 'polypeptide(L)'
;MKITSFVHDGQFDCGLVDGQGHIYRLDGCEAVRAISPSQRLPALLAMDRDERRQVVKQFKFTAESKIHPRVLAPAVPLCPLFFYGHGNSPTIWRRQQGPRFRWNIPRMTHFRVRPWTSLSGNGDTVELPVKASLAHGAEFAVVLGKDAYRVPEIEAESYIAGVLVMNDLFMSGLHGDYDNLPDEELSRYMVMSLDCMSKSADGNGAIGPWITTVEELEDAYTARMGTQRLSAMRKSSYASAYLYDLIIQTSIDGKLSERGHTSATLLGAEYLIAYFSQFMTLPIGTILGLGAPSWDGQMVDISEQLGSRSELEVSIEQVGDLQTQIERVGCHRERKRSPFLARVRRWGMDENKTKKSPGRSVWICRGNYLKADEIEGVPESNRYCANLYPPRVLGKLGSPLVLAPHMGAVECEVHLAGVIGRPCYNIEEGEALECLAGVTVMLHLRDRSLGHRIKTPTDYETRGVHYLGGCADGFARLSPVVPLTHADDLDSLVMSVSIQDGDMVQTHSGGYRNGLNGMIAMCTRQTTLLPDDVLSLGRAGSPLVLAENTYVDGKVLHAEIENLGRIDCTLKDQRNPEAQHGNTHGLYSELE
;
A
#
# COMPACT_ATOMS: atom_id res chain seq x y z
N MET A 1 -10.64 -16.11 18.20
CA MET A 1 -9.19 -16.01 18.46
C MET A 1 -8.70 -14.59 18.24
N LYS A 2 -7.79 -14.08 19.09
CA LYS A 2 -7.06 -12.82 18.87
C LYS A 2 -5.55 -13.09 18.84
N ILE A 3 -4.85 -12.51 17.86
CA ILE A 3 -3.42 -12.77 17.59
C ILE A 3 -2.66 -11.45 17.60
N THR A 4 -1.63 -11.33 18.43
CA THR A 4 -0.75 -10.14 18.44
C THR A 4 0.69 -10.54 18.13
N SER A 5 1.48 -9.55 17.73
CA SER A 5 2.90 -9.72 17.40
C SER A 5 3.79 -8.97 18.39
N PHE A 6 4.93 -9.55 18.70
CA PHE A 6 5.92 -8.96 19.59
C PHE A 6 7.33 -9.35 19.14
N VAL A 7 8.34 -8.71 19.74
CA VAL A 7 9.73 -9.11 19.54
C VAL A 7 10.19 -9.98 20.71
N HIS A 8 10.81 -11.11 20.38
CA HIS A 8 11.42 -12.03 21.33
C HIS A 8 12.77 -12.48 20.76
N ASP A 9 13.84 -12.37 21.56
CA ASP A 9 15.21 -12.70 21.14
C ASP A 9 15.64 -12.06 19.81
N GLY A 10 15.32 -10.77 19.63
CA GLY A 10 15.72 -10.00 18.45
C GLY A 10 15.02 -10.37 17.15
N GLN A 11 13.89 -11.08 17.21
CA GLN A 11 13.07 -11.43 16.06
C GLN A 11 11.57 -11.27 16.35
N PHE A 12 10.77 -11.12 15.31
CA PHE A 12 9.32 -11.15 15.44
C PHE A 12 8.82 -12.55 15.78
N ASP A 13 7.84 -12.60 16.67
CA ASP A 13 7.02 -13.76 16.99
C ASP A 13 5.57 -13.29 17.22
N CYS A 14 4.65 -14.24 17.40
CA CYS A 14 3.25 -13.95 17.69
C CYS A 14 2.71 -14.76 18.86
N GLY A 15 1.61 -14.29 19.43
CA GLY A 15 0.95 -14.89 20.58
C GLY A 15 -0.57 -14.75 20.53
N LEU A 16 -1.23 -15.55 21.36
CA LEU A 16 -2.68 -15.45 21.55
C LEU A 16 -3.00 -14.44 22.64
N VAL A 17 -4.11 -13.74 22.46
CA VAL A 17 -4.64 -12.78 23.44
C VAL A 17 -5.90 -13.36 24.07
N ASP A 18 -5.97 -13.38 25.41
CA ASP A 18 -7.18 -13.79 26.13
C ASP A 18 -8.20 -12.65 26.26
N GLY A 19 -9.39 -12.94 26.81
CA GLY A 19 -10.45 -11.94 27.00
C GLY A 19 -10.11 -10.83 27.99
N GLN A 20 -9.01 -10.94 28.73
CA GLN A 20 -8.50 -9.89 29.64
C GLN A 20 -7.35 -9.09 29.00
N GLY A 21 -6.99 -9.37 27.75
CA GLY A 21 -5.89 -8.70 27.05
C GLY A 21 -4.50 -9.26 27.38
N HIS A 22 -4.40 -10.37 28.10
CA HIS A 22 -3.11 -11.00 28.36
C HIS A 22 -2.60 -11.76 27.14
N ILE A 23 -1.28 -11.74 26.96
CA ILE A 23 -0.62 -12.32 25.78
C ILE A 23 0.10 -13.60 26.18
N TYR A 24 -0.02 -14.64 25.36
CA TYR A 24 0.58 -15.95 25.61
C TYR A 24 1.41 -16.41 24.42
N ARG A 25 2.65 -16.83 24.69
CA ARG A 25 3.58 -17.40 23.70
C ARG A 25 3.09 -18.75 23.18
N LEU A 26 3.46 -19.05 21.94
CA LEU A 26 3.00 -20.24 21.23
C LEU A 26 3.97 -21.43 21.28
N ASP A 27 5.00 -21.40 22.12
CA ASP A 27 6.03 -22.44 22.16
C ASP A 27 5.48 -23.83 22.50
N GLY A 28 4.41 -23.88 23.32
CA GLY A 28 3.69 -25.11 23.65
C GLY A 28 2.56 -25.48 22.69
N CYS A 29 2.27 -24.66 21.68
CA CYS A 29 1.16 -24.88 20.75
C CYS A 29 1.56 -25.91 19.68
N GLU A 30 0.96 -27.10 19.70
CA GLU A 30 1.35 -28.19 18.78
C GLU A 30 1.27 -27.82 17.30
N ALA A 31 0.30 -26.98 16.93
CA ALA A 31 0.07 -26.57 15.54
C ALA A 31 1.21 -25.72 14.97
N VAL A 32 1.96 -24.99 15.81
CA VAL A 32 3.00 -24.05 15.34
C VAL A 32 4.34 -24.17 16.07
N ARG A 33 4.48 -25.07 17.06
CA ARG A 33 5.73 -25.24 17.83
C ARG A 33 6.95 -25.57 16.97
N ALA A 34 6.74 -26.30 15.87
CA ALA A 34 7.80 -26.68 14.92
C ALA A 34 8.10 -25.59 13.88
N ILE A 35 7.30 -24.52 13.85
CA ILE A 35 7.46 -23.40 12.91
C ILE A 35 8.34 -22.35 13.57
N SER A 36 9.30 -21.81 12.82
CA SER A 36 10.16 -20.73 13.28
C SER A 36 9.33 -19.50 13.69
N PRO A 37 9.68 -18.78 14.78
CA PRO A 37 8.91 -17.65 15.30
C PRO A 37 8.37 -16.67 14.25
N SER A 38 9.22 -16.21 13.33
CA SER A 38 8.85 -15.25 12.28
C SER A 38 7.86 -15.78 11.23
N GLN A 39 7.63 -17.09 11.18
CA GLN A 39 6.70 -17.76 10.26
C GLN A 39 5.42 -18.26 10.95
N ARG A 40 5.33 -18.17 12.28
CA ARG A 40 4.15 -18.62 13.03
C ARG A 40 2.91 -17.80 12.69
N LEU A 41 3.04 -16.47 12.54
CA LEU A 41 1.92 -15.61 12.19
C LEU A 41 1.34 -15.96 10.80
N PRO A 42 2.10 -15.98 9.70
CA PRO A 42 1.60 -16.45 8.41
C PRO A 42 0.97 -17.85 8.48
N ALA A 43 1.57 -18.78 9.24
CA ALA A 43 1.00 -20.11 9.39
C ALA A 43 -0.38 -20.11 10.08
N LEU A 44 -0.58 -19.29 11.12
CA LEU A 44 -1.90 -19.13 11.76
C LEU A 44 -2.92 -18.43 10.86
N LEU A 45 -2.48 -17.44 10.07
CA LEU A 45 -3.35 -16.77 9.11
C LEU A 45 -3.80 -17.71 7.98
N ALA A 46 -2.93 -18.66 7.58
CA ALA A 46 -3.19 -19.63 6.53
C ALA A 46 -4.22 -20.70 6.90
N MET A 47 -4.38 -20.97 8.19
CA MET A 47 -5.36 -21.91 8.69
C MET A 47 -6.78 -21.49 8.31
N ASP A 48 -7.67 -22.46 8.12
CA ASP A 48 -9.10 -22.15 8.04
C ASP A 48 -9.69 -21.84 9.43
N ARG A 49 -11.00 -21.54 9.47
CA ARG A 49 -11.69 -21.20 10.71
C ARG A 49 -11.73 -22.35 11.71
N ASP A 50 -11.92 -23.57 11.23
CA ASP A 50 -12.06 -24.75 12.09
C ASP A 50 -10.71 -25.16 12.68
N GLU A 51 -9.64 -25.08 11.88
CA GLU A 51 -8.26 -25.25 12.32
C GLU A 51 -7.90 -24.24 13.42
N ARG A 52 -8.18 -22.94 13.22
CA ARG A 52 -7.92 -21.91 14.25
C ARG A 52 -8.76 -22.12 15.51
N ARG A 53 -10.04 -22.50 15.38
CA ARG A 53 -10.88 -22.89 16.52
C ARG A 53 -10.26 -24.06 17.28
N GLN A 54 -9.71 -25.04 16.57
CA GLN A 54 -9.07 -26.20 17.19
C GLN A 54 -7.78 -25.83 17.91
N VAL A 55 -6.97 -24.94 17.34
CA VAL A 55 -5.79 -24.37 18.01
C VAL A 55 -6.16 -23.76 19.35
N VAL A 56 -7.18 -22.89 19.39
CA VAL A 56 -7.62 -22.25 20.64
C VAL A 56 -8.15 -23.27 21.65
N LYS A 57 -8.92 -24.27 21.21
CA LYS A 57 -9.45 -25.32 22.10
C LYS A 57 -8.35 -26.17 22.75
N GLN A 58 -7.27 -26.44 22.03
CA GLN A 58 -6.17 -27.27 22.49
C GLN A 58 -5.10 -26.46 23.27
N PHE A 59 -5.02 -25.15 23.04
CA PHE A 59 -4.03 -24.31 23.67
C PHE A 59 -4.28 -24.15 25.17
N LYS A 60 -3.25 -24.43 25.98
CA LYS A 60 -3.31 -24.24 27.43
C LYS A 60 -2.76 -22.87 27.81
N PHE A 61 -3.65 -21.98 28.25
CA PHE A 61 -3.29 -20.70 28.83
C PHE A 61 -2.67 -20.91 30.22
N THR A 62 -1.33 -20.84 30.28
CA THR A 62 -0.55 -21.11 31.50
C THR A 62 0.26 -19.89 31.92
N ALA A 63 0.62 -19.81 33.20
CA ALA A 63 1.44 -18.71 33.72
C ALA A 63 2.82 -18.67 33.04
N GLU A 64 3.38 -19.82 32.67
CA GLU A 64 4.68 -19.95 32.00
C GLU A 64 4.67 -19.43 30.56
N SER A 65 3.52 -19.53 29.89
CA SER A 65 3.33 -19.00 28.53
C SER A 65 2.96 -17.52 28.50
N LYS A 66 2.44 -16.97 29.61
CA LYS A 66 2.01 -15.57 29.71
C LYS A 66 3.21 -14.63 29.66
N ILE A 67 3.09 -13.58 28.86
CA ILE A 67 4.13 -12.54 28.71
C ILE A 67 3.55 -11.15 28.85
N HIS A 68 4.42 -10.22 29.21
CA HIS A 68 4.15 -8.78 29.30
C HIS A 68 5.18 -8.04 28.44
N PRO A 69 5.03 -8.06 27.10
CA PRO A 69 5.97 -7.37 26.22
C PRO A 69 5.99 -5.88 26.56
N ARG A 70 7.19 -5.31 26.62
CA ARG A 70 7.38 -3.88 26.93
C ARG A 70 6.78 -2.98 25.84
N VAL A 71 6.88 -3.41 24.58
CA VAL A 71 6.33 -2.75 23.40
C VAL A 71 5.76 -3.84 22.50
N LEU A 72 4.57 -3.62 21.94
CA LEU A 72 4.02 -4.51 20.92
C LEU A 72 4.60 -4.16 19.55
N ALA A 73 4.92 -5.18 18.78
CA ALA A 73 5.20 -4.96 17.36
C ALA A 73 3.87 -4.64 16.64
N PRO A 74 3.91 -4.04 15.44
CA PRO A 74 2.72 -3.97 14.59
C PRO A 74 2.08 -5.34 14.47
N ALA A 75 0.75 -5.43 14.49
CA ALA A 75 0.06 -6.73 14.56
C ALA A 75 0.44 -7.68 13.39
N VAL A 76 0.76 -7.12 12.21
CA VAL A 76 1.37 -7.83 11.08
C VAL A 76 2.71 -7.16 10.73
N PRO A 77 3.81 -7.50 11.44
CA PRO A 77 5.05 -6.72 11.36
C PRO A 77 5.84 -6.98 10.07
N LEU A 78 5.60 -8.11 9.41
CA LEU A 78 6.19 -8.49 8.12
C LEU A 78 5.13 -8.48 7.00
N CYS A 79 4.25 -7.48 6.99
CA CYS A 79 3.21 -7.42 5.97
C CYS A 79 3.84 -7.31 4.56
N PRO A 80 3.44 -8.16 3.60
CA PRO A 80 4.01 -8.15 2.26
C PRO A 80 3.43 -7.04 1.38
N LEU A 81 2.25 -6.52 1.74
CA LEU A 81 1.54 -5.48 1.03
C LEU A 81 0.58 -4.76 1.99
N PHE A 82 0.64 -3.44 2.01
CA PHE A 82 -0.11 -2.61 2.95
C PHE A 82 -0.88 -1.52 2.22
N PHE A 83 -2.20 -1.64 2.14
CA PHE A 83 -3.08 -0.67 1.53
C PHE A 83 -3.78 0.21 2.55
N TYR A 84 -4.07 1.43 2.13
CA TYR A 84 -5.04 2.33 2.76
C TYR A 84 -6.07 2.79 1.71
N GLY A 85 -7.23 3.25 2.18
CA GLY A 85 -8.33 3.70 1.32
C GLY A 85 -8.65 5.18 1.49
N HIS A 86 -8.71 5.95 0.40
CA HIS A 86 -9.19 7.32 0.41
C HIS A 86 -10.57 7.44 -0.25
N GLY A 87 -11.50 8.06 0.47
CA GLY A 87 -12.84 8.35 -0.02
C GLY A 87 -13.79 7.16 -0.07
N ASN A 88 -13.50 6.07 0.66
CA ASN A 88 -14.34 4.86 0.69
C ASN A 88 -15.53 4.94 1.65
N SER A 89 -16.16 6.11 1.72
CA SER A 89 -17.34 6.37 2.53
C SER A 89 -18.28 7.32 1.77
N PRO A 90 -19.60 7.06 1.68
CA PRO A 90 -20.51 7.88 0.88
C PRO A 90 -20.66 9.30 1.43
N THR A 91 -20.29 9.53 2.70
CA THR A 91 -20.39 10.82 3.36
C THR A 91 -19.34 11.82 2.88
N ILE A 92 -18.12 11.39 2.49
CA ILE A 92 -17.08 12.30 1.94
C ILE A 92 -17.54 13.05 0.71
N TRP A 93 -18.38 12.42 -0.09
CA TRP A 93 -18.86 12.95 -1.35
C TRP A 93 -20.10 13.82 -1.18
N ARG A 94 -20.84 13.69 -0.06
CA ARG A 94 -22.04 14.49 0.24
C ARG A 94 -21.73 15.85 0.89
N ARG A 95 -20.62 15.97 1.63
CA ARG A 95 -20.25 17.20 2.37
C ARG A 95 -19.26 18.12 1.66
N GLN A 96 -18.81 17.77 0.46
CA GLN A 96 -17.99 18.64 -0.40
C GLN A 96 -18.76 19.89 -0.87
N GLN A 97 -18.94 20.87 0.03
CA GLN A 97 -19.67 22.13 -0.20
C GLN A 97 -18.71 23.33 -0.41
N GLY A 98 -17.39 23.10 -0.45
CA GLY A 98 -16.37 24.14 -0.69
C GLY A 98 -15.79 24.11 -2.12
N PRO A 99 -15.13 25.19 -2.59
CA PRO A 99 -14.53 25.25 -3.93
C PRO A 99 -13.31 24.32 -4.12
N ARG A 100 -12.71 23.79 -3.03
CA ARG A 100 -11.45 23.01 -3.05
C ARG A 100 -11.57 21.60 -3.62
N PHE A 101 -12.70 20.94 -3.37
CA PHE A 101 -12.97 19.56 -3.77
C PHE A 101 -14.45 19.48 -4.12
N ARG A 102 -14.77 19.42 -5.42
CA ARG A 102 -16.12 19.18 -5.95
C ARG A 102 -16.10 17.94 -6.83
N TRP A 103 -16.08 16.77 -6.20
CA TRP A 103 -15.96 15.50 -6.91
C TRP A 103 -17.27 14.71 -6.76
N ASN A 104 -17.68 14.07 -7.85
CA ASN A 104 -18.80 13.13 -7.83
C ASN A 104 -18.40 11.86 -7.05
N ILE A 105 -19.37 11.16 -6.46
CA ILE A 105 -19.15 9.83 -5.86
C ILE A 105 -18.52 8.91 -6.92
N PRO A 106 -17.32 8.39 -6.70
CA PRO A 106 -16.68 7.50 -7.64
C PRO A 106 -17.27 6.10 -7.51
N ARG A 107 -17.23 5.36 -8.62
CA ARG A 107 -17.51 3.92 -8.67
C ARG A 107 -16.33 3.11 -8.13
N MET A 108 -15.11 3.64 -8.31
CA MET A 108 -13.89 3.08 -7.73
C MET A 108 -13.21 4.13 -6.85
N THR A 109 -13.11 3.85 -5.55
CA THR A 109 -12.40 4.73 -4.61
C THR A 109 -10.90 4.49 -4.71
N HIS A 110 -10.11 5.39 -4.13
CA HIS A 110 -8.66 5.40 -4.36
C HIS A 110 -7.97 4.58 -3.27
N PHE A 111 -7.21 3.58 -3.70
CA PHE A 111 -6.36 2.80 -2.81
C PHE A 111 -4.93 2.86 -3.30
N ARG A 112 -4.00 2.90 -2.33
CA ARG A 112 -2.57 3.05 -2.56
C ARG A 112 -1.81 2.23 -1.53
N VAL A 113 -0.58 1.89 -1.90
CA VAL A 113 0.34 1.14 -1.04
C VAL A 113 1.09 2.09 -0.12
N ARG A 114 1.40 1.64 1.10
CA ARG A 114 2.31 2.31 2.04
C ARG A 114 3.65 1.58 2.11
N PRO A 115 4.75 2.29 2.39
CA PRO A 115 6.03 1.64 2.61
C PRO A 115 6.01 0.91 3.95
N TRP A 116 6.80 -0.15 4.05
CA TRP A 116 6.93 -0.91 5.30
C TRP A 116 7.37 -0.04 6.48
N THR A 117 8.20 0.97 6.24
CA THR A 117 8.69 1.89 7.29
C THR A 117 7.59 2.77 7.89
N SER A 118 6.46 2.90 7.19
CA SER A 118 5.27 3.60 7.72
C SER A 118 4.59 2.84 8.86
N LEU A 119 4.86 1.53 9.04
CA LEU A 119 4.22 0.74 10.08
C LEU A 119 4.61 1.19 11.50
N SER A 120 3.61 1.23 12.36
CA SER A 120 3.76 1.33 13.81
C SER A 120 2.74 0.42 14.51
N GLY A 121 3.09 -0.05 15.71
CA GLY A 121 2.25 -0.91 16.53
C GLY A 121 1.57 -0.16 17.66
N ASN A 122 0.79 -0.90 18.46
CA ASN A 122 0.11 -0.34 19.62
C ASN A 122 1.10 0.17 20.67
N GLY A 123 0.93 1.44 21.05
CA GLY A 123 1.79 2.17 21.99
C GLY A 123 3.06 2.76 21.36
N ASP A 124 3.28 2.58 20.04
CA ASP A 124 4.43 3.18 19.38
C ASP A 124 4.33 4.71 19.31
N THR A 125 5.50 5.34 19.21
CA THR A 125 5.62 6.78 19.00
C THR A 125 5.80 7.15 17.53
N VAL A 126 4.96 8.08 17.08
CA VAL A 126 5.07 8.82 15.82
C VAL A 126 5.65 10.20 16.12
N GLU A 127 6.76 10.52 15.46
CA GLU A 127 7.43 11.81 15.63
C GLU A 127 6.85 12.82 14.63
N LEU A 128 6.23 13.89 15.13
CA LEU A 128 5.59 14.97 14.35
C LEU A 128 6.49 16.21 14.34
N PRO A 129 7.09 16.60 13.20
CA PRO A 129 7.88 17.83 13.14
C PRO A 129 7.05 19.07 13.48
N VAL A 130 7.63 20.06 14.20
CA VAL A 130 6.90 21.25 14.69
C VAL A 130 6.16 22.02 13.58
N LYS A 131 6.69 22.04 12.35
CA LYS A 131 6.08 22.72 11.20
C LYS A 131 5.04 21.89 10.46
N ALA A 132 4.92 20.61 10.77
CA ALA A 132 3.98 19.71 10.13
C ALA A 132 2.62 19.74 10.83
N SER A 133 1.57 19.59 10.03
CA SER A 133 0.24 19.26 10.53
C SER A 133 0.00 17.77 10.46
N LEU A 134 -0.86 17.28 11.35
CA LEU A 134 -1.23 15.88 11.43
C LEU A 134 -2.75 15.78 11.34
N ALA A 135 -3.21 14.89 10.48
CA ALA A 135 -4.60 14.48 10.43
C ALA A 135 -4.71 12.97 10.62
N HIS A 136 -5.79 12.52 11.26
CA HIS A 136 -6.05 11.09 11.50
C HIS A 136 -7.22 10.60 10.66
N GLY A 137 -7.23 9.29 10.43
CA GLY A 137 -8.28 8.56 9.73
C GLY A 137 -8.37 7.16 10.30
N ALA A 138 -9.30 6.95 11.24
CA ALA A 138 -9.52 5.62 11.80
C ALA A 138 -10.09 4.69 10.72
N GLU A 139 -9.39 3.60 10.43
CA GLU A 139 -9.80 2.60 9.44
C GLU A 139 -10.05 1.25 10.08
N PHE A 140 -11.06 0.56 9.57
CA PHE A 140 -11.20 -0.88 9.72
C PHE A 140 -10.41 -1.56 8.60
N ALA A 141 -9.49 -2.46 8.96
CA ALA A 141 -8.65 -3.14 7.97
C ALA A 141 -8.81 -4.66 8.05
N VAL A 142 -8.84 -5.30 6.88
CA VAL A 142 -8.85 -6.77 6.77
C VAL A 142 -7.44 -7.30 6.55
N VAL A 143 -7.17 -8.50 7.07
CA VAL A 143 -5.90 -9.23 6.92
C VAL A 143 -6.16 -10.51 6.14
N LEU A 144 -5.46 -10.69 5.03
CA LEU A 144 -5.63 -11.89 4.19
C LEU A 144 -4.97 -13.12 4.83
N GLY A 145 -5.66 -14.25 4.75
CA GLY A 145 -5.18 -15.57 5.13
C GLY A 145 -4.69 -16.42 3.96
N LYS A 146 -4.91 -15.99 2.72
CA LYS A 146 -4.56 -16.74 1.50
C LYS A 146 -4.05 -15.79 0.43
N ASP A 147 -3.19 -16.30 -0.44
CA ASP A 147 -2.81 -15.59 -1.66
C ASP A 147 -4.04 -15.47 -2.58
N ALA A 148 -4.46 -14.24 -2.90
CA ALA A 148 -5.57 -13.96 -3.80
C ALA A 148 -5.06 -13.52 -5.18
N TYR A 149 -5.43 -14.26 -6.21
CA TYR A 149 -5.23 -13.90 -7.62
C TYR A 149 -6.44 -14.38 -8.43
N ARG A 150 -7.11 -13.45 -9.12
CA ARG A 150 -8.36 -13.63 -9.88
C ARG A 150 -9.46 -14.30 -9.07
N VAL A 151 -9.68 -13.82 -7.85
CA VAL A 151 -10.68 -14.34 -6.92
C VAL A 151 -12.06 -13.77 -7.28
N PRO A 152 -13.09 -14.62 -7.48
CA PRO A 152 -14.47 -14.15 -7.60
C PRO A 152 -14.94 -13.46 -6.31
N GLU A 153 -15.74 -12.40 -6.42
CA GLU A 153 -16.23 -11.64 -5.25
C GLU A 153 -16.98 -12.52 -4.24
N ILE A 154 -17.78 -13.48 -4.72
CA ILE A 154 -18.54 -14.42 -3.89
C ILE A 154 -17.64 -15.33 -3.03
N GLU A 155 -16.37 -15.53 -3.41
CA GLU A 155 -15.40 -16.35 -2.68
C GLU A 155 -14.45 -15.52 -1.80
N ALA A 156 -14.41 -14.20 -1.99
CA ALA A 156 -13.39 -13.31 -1.42
C ALA A 156 -13.39 -13.27 0.12
N GLU A 157 -14.55 -13.44 0.75
CA GLU A 157 -14.69 -13.51 2.21
C GLU A 157 -13.83 -14.62 2.83
N SER A 158 -13.71 -15.76 2.13
CA SER A 158 -12.94 -16.92 2.57
C SER A 158 -11.42 -16.72 2.52
N TYR A 159 -10.97 -15.59 1.98
CA TYR A 159 -9.57 -15.16 1.95
C TYR A 159 -9.21 -14.27 3.13
N ILE A 160 -10.19 -13.84 3.94
CA ILE A 160 -9.96 -12.98 5.10
C ILE A 160 -9.72 -13.85 6.35
N ALA A 161 -8.53 -13.73 6.94
CA ALA A 161 -8.20 -14.43 8.19
C ALA A 161 -8.73 -13.69 9.44
N GLY A 162 -8.73 -12.37 9.38
CA GLY A 162 -9.16 -11.52 10.49
C GLY A 162 -9.10 -10.05 10.12
N VAL A 163 -9.33 -9.22 11.11
CA VAL A 163 -9.36 -7.77 10.98
C VAL A 163 -8.60 -7.11 12.12
N LEU A 164 -8.21 -5.85 11.94
CA LEU A 164 -7.50 -5.07 12.94
C LEU A 164 -7.93 -3.61 12.90
N VAL A 165 -7.58 -2.87 13.94
CA VAL A 165 -7.70 -1.41 13.93
C VAL A 165 -6.51 -0.83 13.19
N MET A 166 -6.78 0.08 12.26
CA MET A 166 -5.76 0.86 11.58
C MET A 166 -6.02 2.35 11.82
N ASN A 167 -4.95 3.14 11.91
CA ASN A 167 -5.04 4.59 11.81
C ASN A 167 -4.21 5.04 10.61
N ASP A 168 -4.90 5.49 9.57
CA ASP A 168 -4.30 6.14 8.41
C ASP A 168 -3.95 7.58 8.80
N LEU A 169 -2.73 7.81 9.28
CA LEU A 169 -2.27 9.16 9.57
C LEU A 169 -1.76 9.83 8.29
N PHE A 170 -2.18 11.09 8.11
CA PHE A 170 -1.74 11.98 7.06
C PHE A 170 -0.91 13.11 7.68
N MET A 171 0.33 13.28 7.22
CA MET A 171 1.21 14.34 7.69
C MET A 171 1.58 15.29 6.55
N SER A 172 1.19 16.56 6.66
CA SER A 172 1.47 17.62 5.69
C SER A 172 2.51 18.61 6.21
N GLY A 173 2.96 19.55 5.37
CA GLY A 173 3.97 20.55 5.73
C GLY A 173 5.43 20.08 5.65
N LEU A 174 5.66 18.79 5.37
CA LEU A 174 7.01 18.24 5.20
C LEU A 174 7.56 18.36 3.78
N HIS A 175 6.66 18.52 2.82
CA HIS A 175 7.05 18.69 1.44
C HIS A 175 7.35 20.15 1.13
N GLY A 176 6.70 21.11 1.79
CA GLY A 176 6.84 22.57 1.57
C GLY A 176 6.38 23.04 0.18
N ASP A 177 6.57 22.19 -0.82
CA ASP A 177 6.35 22.43 -2.23
C ASP A 177 4.86 22.60 -2.56
N TYR A 178 3.97 21.94 -1.81
CA TYR A 178 2.52 21.90 -2.10
C TYR A 178 1.67 22.82 -1.23
N ASP A 179 2.22 23.36 -0.13
CA ASP A 179 1.44 24.07 0.89
C ASP A 179 0.89 25.43 0.39
N ASN A 180 1.48 26.00 -0.65
CA ASN A 180 1.11 27.30 -1.23
C ASN A 180 0.39 27.19 -2.58
N LEU A 181 -0.06 25.98 -2.97
CA LEU A 181 -0.70 25.78 -4.26
C LEU A 181 -2.12 26.36 -4.30
N PRO A 182 -2.56 26.92 -5.44
CA PRO A 182 -3.97 27.18 -5.68
C PRO A 182 -4.79 25.90 -5.47
N ASP A 183 -5.99 26.06 -4.92
CA ASP A 183 -6.84 24.93 -4.51
C ASP A 183 -7.10 23.92 -5.66
N GLU A 184 -7.29 24.42 -6.89
CA GLU A 184 -7.49 23.58 -8.07
C GLU A 184 -6.25 22.73 -8.42
N GLU A 185 -5.05 23.31 -8.30
CA GLU A 185 -3.79 22.62 -8.57
C GLU A 185 -3.49 21.61 -7.46
N LEU A 186 -3.69 21.98 -6.19
CA LEU A 186 -3.57 21.10 -5.04
C LEU A 186 -4.50 19.88 -5.15
N SER A 187 -5.74 20.10 -5.59
CA SER A 187 -6.75 19.06 -5.84
C SER A 187 -6.29 18.05 -6.92
N ARG A 188 -5.54 18.51 -7.93
CA ARG A 188 -4.92 17.62 -8.93
C ARG A 188 -3.80 16.79 -8.33
N TYR A 189 -2.87 17.41 -7.59
CA TYR A 189 -1.75 16.70 -6.96
C TYR A 189 -2.18 15.73 -5.86
N MET A 190 -3.26 16.02 -5.15
CA MET A 190 -3.78 15.18 -4.06
C MET A 190 -3.93 13.72 -4.47
N VAL A 191 -4.71 13.45 -5.51
CA VAL A 191 -5.01 12.08 -6.00
C VAL A 191 -3.84 11.47 -6.76
N MET A 192 -2.98 12.32 -7.32
CA MET A 192 -1.89 11.90 -8.20
C MET A 192 -0.65 11.45 -7.44
N SER A 193 -0.28 12.11 -6.33
CA SER A 193 0.93 11.77 -5.58
C SER A 193 0.93 12.24 -4.13
N LEU A 194 0.35 13.40 -3.81
CA LEU A 194 0.49 14.01 -2.49
C LEU A 194 -0.11 13.13 -1.38
N ASP A 195 -1.24 12.47 -1.64
CA ASP A 195 -1.83 11.52 -0.70
C ASP A 195 -0.88 10.35 -0.40
N CYS A 196 -0.26 9.75 -1.43
CA CYS A 196 0.75 8.71 -1.26
C CYS A 196 1.94 9.20 -0.44
N MET A 197 2.45 10.40 -0.74
CA MET A 197 3.59 10.98 -0.05
C MET A 197 3.25 11.25 1.41
N SER A 198 2.25 12.06 1.73
CA SER A 198 1.90 12.43 3.11
C SER A 198 1.52 11.24 4.02
N LYS A 199 1.18 10.10 3.42
CA LYS A 199 0.88 8.82 4.09
C LYS A 199 2.06 7.84 4.12
N SER A 200 3.19 8.18 3.53
CA SER A 200 4.38 7.33 3.51
C SER A 200 5.37 7.62 4.64
N ALA A 201 5.08 8.59 5.51
CA ALA A 201 5.97 8.94 6.60
C ALA A 201 6.14 7.79 7.62
N ASP A 202 7.34 7.69 8.19
CA ASP A 202 7.69 6.60 9.10
C ASP A 202 6.80 6.57 10.35
N GLY A 203 5.98 5.52 10.50
CA GLY A 203 5.07 5.31 11.64
C GLY A 203 3.65 5.77 11.46
N ASN A 204 3.32 6.43 10.35
CA ASN A 204 1.97 6.97 10.15
C ASN A 204 0.92 5.91 9.78
N GLY A 205 1.31 4.67 9.48
CA GLY A 205 0.40 3.54 9.26
C GLY A 205 0.31 2.69 10.52
N ALA A 206 -0.36 3.20 11.55
CA ALA A 206 -0.49 2.48 12.82
C ALA A 206 -1.50 1.33 12.69
N ILE A 207 -1.15 0.14 13.19
CA ILE A 207 -2.00 -1.04 13.16
C ILE A 207 -1.95 -1.81 14.48
N GLY A 208 -3.08 -2.36 14.92
CA GLY A 208 -3.15 -3.21 16.10
C GLY A 208 -4.48 -3.13 16.84
N PRO A 209 -4.49 -3.37 18.16
CA PRO A 209 -3.40 -3.95 18.97
C PRO A 209 -3.15 -5.43 18.63
N TRP A 210 -4.08 -6.07 17.94
CA TRP A 210 -4.03 -7.45 17.50
C TRP A 210 -4.92 -7.64 16.26
N ILE A 211 -4.80 -8.81 15.65
CA ILE A 211 -5.72 -9.33 14.65
C ILE A 211 -6.84 -10.06 15.39
N THR A 212 -8.08 -9.61 15.19
CA THR A 212 -9.27 -10.34 15.61
C THR A 212 -9.72 -11.21 14.45
N THR A 213 -9.66 -12.54 14.63
CA THR A 213 -10.05 -13.50 13.59
C THR A 213 -11.52 -13.37 13.19
N VAL A 214 -11.84 -13.71 11.94
CA VAL A 214 -13.22 -13.60 11.43
C VAL A 214 -14.20 -14.45 12.23
N GLU A 215 -13.80 -15.65 12.68
CA GLU A 215 -14.63 -16.51 13.51
C GLU A 215 -14.91 -15.93 14.91
N GLU A 216 -14.01 -15.12 15.48
CA GLU A 216 -14.25 -14.41 16.75
C GLU A 216 -15.33 -13.34 16.58
N LEU A 217 -15.24 -12.55 15.51
CA LEU A 217 -16.23 -11.52 15.22
C LEU A 217 -17.59 -12.11 14.86
N GLU A 218 -17.59 -13.20 14.08
CA GLU A 218 -18.82 -13.91 13.74
C GLU A 218 -19.50 -14.45 15.01
N ASP A 219 -18.75 -15.04 15.95
CA ASP A 219 -19.29 -15.52 17.22
C ASP A 219 -19.85 -14.37 18.08
N ALA A 220 -19.14 -13.23 18.16
CA ALA A 220 -19.60 -12.04 18.87
C ALA A 220 -20.88 -11.45 18.26
N TYR A 221 -20.93 -11.35 16.93
CA TYR A 221 -22.11 -10.90 16.19
C TYR A 221 -23.30 -11.86 16.40
N THR A 222 -23.04 -13.17 16.41
CA THR A 222 -24.03 -14.21 16.70
C THR A 222 -24.64 -14.10 18.08
N ALA A 223 -23.81 -13.86 19.09
CA ALA A 223 -24.27 -13.65 20.45
C ALA A 223 -25.21 -12.43 20.57
N ARG A 224 -24.96 -11.36 19.79
CA ARG A 224 -25.79 -10.13 19.78
C ARG A 224 -27.10 -10.28 19.00
N MET A 225 -27.08 -10.93 17.84
CA MET A 225 -28.21 -10.95 16.89
C MET A 225 -29.13 -12.18 17.01
N GLY A 226 -28.66 -13.26 17.66
CA GLY A 226 -29.38 -14.52 17.77
C GLY A 226 -29.22 -15.43 16.53
N THR A 227 -29.21 -16.74 16.76
CA THR A 227 -28.87 -17.77 15.75
C THR A 227 -29.82 -17.82 14.55
N GLN A 228 -31.10 -17.50 14.74
CA GLN A 228 -32.10 -17.53 13.67
C GLN A 228 -31.81 -16.52 12.57
N ARG A 229 -31.38 -15.29 12.91
CA ARG A 229 -31.05 -14.24 11.93
C ARG A 229 -29.83 -14.60 11.08
N LEU A 230 -28.82 -15.24 11.67
CA LEU A 230 -27.62 -15.67 10.94
C LEU A 230 -27.86 -16.82 9.98
N SER A 231 -28.70 -17.78 10.35
CA SER A 231 -29.06 -18.88 9.44
C SER A 231 -29.79 -18.41 8.18
N ALA A 232 -30.48 -17.27 8.25
CA ALA A 232 -31.11 -16.61 7.11
C ALA A 232 -30.09 -15.79 6.29
N MET A 233 -29.13 -15.12 6.93
CA MET A 233 -28.08 -14.34 6.23
C MET A 233 -27.03 -15.21 5.55
N ARG A 234 -26.67 -16.37 6.11
CA ARG A 234 -25.75 -17.32 5.46
C ARG A 234 -26.29 -17.90 4.15
N LYS A 235 -27.61 -17.79 3.90
CA LYS A 235 -28.27 -18.21 2.66
C LYS A 235 -28.38 -17.09 1.63
N SER A 236 -27.88 -15.90 1.93
CA SER A 236 -27.88 -14.74 1.03
C SER A 236 -26.45 -14.24 0.77
N SER A 237 -26.30 -13.28 -0.13
CA SER A 237 -25.03 -12.62 -0.48
C SER A 237 -24.39 -11.78 0.65
N TYR A 238 -24.88 -11.90 1.91
CA TYR A 238 -24.48 -11.09 3.07
C TYR A 238 -23.72 -11.89 4.13
N ALA A 239 -22.99 -12.93 3.74
CA ALA A 239 -22.26 -13.82 4.66
C ALA A 239 -21.25 -13.06 5.56
N SER A 240 -20.77 -11.89 5.12
CA SER A 240 -19.81 -11.03 5.83
C SER A 240 -20.40 -9.84 6.57
N ALA A 241 -21.71 -9.79 6.80
CA ALA A 241 -22.37 -8.64 7.45
C ALA A 241 -21.74 -8.26 8.82
N TYR A 242 -21.13 -9.22 9.52
CA TYR A 242 -20.43 -9.02 10.79
C TYR A 242 -19.21 -8.08 10.69
N LEU A 243 -18.64 -7.88 9.49
CA LEU A 243 -17.56 -6.91 9.25
C LEU A 243 -18.07 -5.45 9.24
N TYR A 244 -19.33 -5.25 8.87
CA TYR A 244 -19.90 -3.94 8.56
C TYR A 244 -20.91 -3.45 9.62
N ASP A 245 -20.91 -4.05 10.80
CA ASP A 245 -21.78 -3.65 11.92
C ASP A 245 -20.99 -3.38 13.20
N LEU A 246 -19.98 -2.51 13.07
CA LEU A 246 -19.02 -2.14 14.11
C LEU A 246 -18.90 -0.61 14.26
N ILE A 247 -19.02 -0.09 15.48
CA ILE A 247 -18.68 1.28 15.87
C ILE A 247 -17.16 1.47 15.85
N ILE A 248 -16.72 2.58 15.26
CA ILE A 248 -15.33 3.06 15.28
C ILE A 248 -15.26 4.45 15.93
N GLN A 249 -14.23 4.72 16.72
CA GLN A 249 -14.05 5.98 17.44
C GLN A 249 -12.58 6.36 17.49
N THR A 250 -12.31 7.67 17.50
CA THR A 250 -10.97 8.19 17.81
C THR A 250 -11.05 9.16 18.97
N SER A 251 -10.13 9.05 19.92
CA SER A 251 -9.96 10.01 21.01
C SER A 251 -8.52 10.56 21.04
N ILE A 252 -8.38 11.79 21.51
CA ILE A 252 -7.10 12.48 21.68
C ILE A 252 -7.01 12.93 23.13
N ASP A 253 -5.99 12.45 23.84
CA ASP A 253 -5.79 12.69 25.27
C ASP A 253 -7.10 12.43 26.08
N GLY A 254 -7.78 11.32 25.73
CA GLY A 254 -9.04 10.87 26.33
C GLY A 254 -10.29 11.63 25.88
N LYS A 255 -10.19 12.62 24.99
CA LYS A 255 -11.33 13.38 24.46
C LYS A 255 -11.75 12.83 23.11
N LEU A 256 -13.02 12.46 22.98
CA LEU A 256 -13.58 11.98 21.71
C LEU A 256 -13.41 13.04 20.61
N SER A 257 -12.69 12.67 19.55
CA SER A 257 -12.46 13.48 18.35
C SER A 257 -13.49 13.13 17.28
N GLU A 258 -13.67 11.84 17.00
CA GLU A 258 -14.62 11.37 15.98
C GLU A 258 -15.30 10.05 16.36
N ARG A 259 -16.42 9.77 15.68
CA ARG A 259 -17.15 8.51 15.75
C ARG A 259 -17.75 8.18 14.39
N GLY A 260 -17.70 6.91 14.01
CA GLY A 260 -18.26 6.38 12.76
C GLY A 260 -18.79 4.97 12.94
N HIS A 261 -19.09 4.32 11.82
CA HIS A 261 -19.61 2.96 11.79
C HIS A 261 -19.17 2.26 10.50
N THR A 262 -18.73 1.00 10.58
CA THR A 262 -18.18 0.27 9.43
C THR A 262 -19.20 0.04 8.31
N SER A 263 -20.51 0.11 8.58
CA SER A 263 -21.56 0.12 7.55
C SER A 263 -21.50 1.32 6.59
N ALA A 264 -20.75 2.37 6.92
CA ALA A 264 -20.50 3.49 6.02
C ALA A 264 -19.45 3.17 4.95
N THR A 265 -18.87 1.97 4.92
CA THR A 265 -17.93 1.56 3.87
C THR A 265 -18.63 1.49 2.51
N LEU A 266 -18.11 2.21 1.50
CA LEU A 266 -18.71 2.24 0.17
C LEU A 266 -18.39 0.97 -0.64
N LEU A 267 -17.11 0.60 -0.70
CA LEU A 267 -16.62 -0.61 -1.35
C LEU A 267 -16.17 -1.61 -0.29
N GLY A 268 -16.88 -2.73 -0.17
CA GLY A 268 -16.55 -3.80 0.77
C GLY A 268 -15.22 -4.49 0.45
N ALA A 269 -14.66 -5.14 1.47
CA ALA A 269 -13.43 -5.94 1.36
C ALA A 269 -13.51 -6.99 0.25
N GLU A 270 -14.67 -7.62 0.07
CA GLU A 270 -14.92 -8.67 -0.91
C GLU A 270 -14.73 -8.15 -2.34
N TYR A 271 -15.39 -7.02 -2.64
CA TYR A 271 -15.25 -6.34 -3.92
C TYR A 271 -13.81 -5.91 -4.17
N LEU A 272 -13.14 -5.34 -3.17
CA LEU A 272 -11.75 -4.87 -3.32
C LEU A 272 -10.77 -6.02 -3.55
N ILE A 273 -10.91 -7.13 -2.81
CA ILE A 273 -10.11 -8.34 -3.04
C ILE A 273 -10.36 -8.86 -4.46
N ALA A 274 -11.62 -8.97 -4.87
CA ALA A 274 -11.96 -9.42 -6.22
C ALA A 274 -11.36 -8.50 -7.28
N TYR A 275 -11.55 -7.19 -7.15
CA TYR A 275 -11.07 -6.17 -8.09
C TYR A 275 -9.55 -6.15 -8.21
N PHE A 276 -8.83 -6.03 -7.10
CA PHE A 276 -7.37 -5.96 -7.10
C PHE A 276 -6.72 -7.27 -7.55
N SER A 277 -7.29 -8.41 -7.12
CA SER A 277 -6.76 -9.72 -7.48
C SER A 277 -6.86 -10.02 -8.98
N GLN A 278 -7.66 -9.27 -9.77
CA GLN A 278 -7.73 -9.46 -11.22
C GLN A 278 -6.38 -9.23 -11.91
N PHE A 279 -5.57 -8.30 -11.40
CA PHE A 279 -4.33 -7.87 -12.07
C PHE A 279 -3.08 -7.98 -11.18
N MET A 280 -3.20 -7.97 -9.85
CA MET A 280 -2.06 -8.17 -8.94
C MET A 280 -2.36 -9.25 -7.91
N THR A 281 -1.34 -10.01 -7.49
CA THR A 281 -1.51 -10.97 -6.40
C THR A 281 -1.55 -10.22 -5.06
N LEU A 282 -2.53 -10.53 -4.22
CA LEU A 282 -2.58 -10.08 -2.81
C LEU A 282 -2.10 -11.24 -1.92
N PRO A 283 -0.88 -11.20 -1.36
CA PRO A 283 -0.37 -12.33 -0.60
C PRO A 283 -1.05 -12.51 0.76
N ILE A 284 -0.88 -13.69 1.35
CA ILE A 284 -1.17 -13.90 2.76
C ILE A 284 -0.49 -12.83 3.65
N GLY A 285 -1.23 -12.30 4.61
CA GLY A 285 -0.76 -11.21 5.48
C GLY A 285 -0.87 -9.82 4.85
N THR A 286 -1.40 -9.68 3.62
CA THR A 286 -1.79 -8.36 3.09
C THR A 286 -2.76 -7.69 4.05
N ILE A 287 -2.50 -6.42 4.34
CA ILE A 287 -3.42 -5.55 5.06
C ILE A 287 -4.12 -4.66 4.05
N LEU A 288 -5.46 -4.67 4.09
CA LEU A 288 -6.29 -3.82 3.27
C LEU A 288 -7.16 -2.94 4.18
N GLY A 289 -6.70 -1.70 4.40
CA GLY A 289 -7.50 -0.66 5.04
C GLY A 289 -8.67 -0.26 4.15
N LEU A 290 -9.88 -0.24 4.70
CA LEU A 290 -11.10 0.03 3.94
C LEU A 290 -11.46 1.51 3.85
N GLY A 291 -10.57 2.41 4.28
CA GLY A 291 -10.83 3.85 4.35
C GLY A 291 -11.60 4.26 5.60
N ALA A 292 -11.43 5.53 6.00
CA ALA A 292 -12.04 6.05 7.22
C ALA A 292 -13.57 6.16 7.07
N PRO A 293 -14.37 5.43 7.88
CA PRO A 293 -15.82 5.53 7.81
C PRO A 293 -16.36 6.71 8.66
N SER A 294 -15.55 7.21 9.60
CA SER A 294 -15.80 8.38 10.46
C SER A 294 -15.42 9.71 9.78
N TRP A 295 -15.95 10.82 10.32
CA TRP A 295 -15.78 12.20 9.83
C TRP A 295 -15.91 12.38 8.32
N ASP A 296 -16.92 11.72 7.76
CA ASP A 296 -17.21 11.84 6.33
C ASP A 296 -16.01 11.48 5.45
N GLY A 297 -15.22 10.46 5.81
CA GLY A 297 -14.08 9.98 5.02
C GLY A 297 -12.97 11.02 4.76
N GLN A 298 -13.02 12.18 5.43
CA GLN A 298 -11.97 13.19 5.41
C GLN A 298 -11.09 13.02 6.63
N MET A 299 -9.79 13.22 6.46
CA MET A 299 -8.87 13.26 7.57
C MET A 299 -9.19 14.45 8.48
N VAL A 300 -9.18 14.23 9.79
CA VAL A 300 -9.41 15.30 10.77
C VAL A 300 -8.07 15.89 11.17
N ASP A 301 -7.80 17.14 10.77
CA ASP A 301 -6.62 17.87 11.24
C ASP A 301 -6.72 18.09 12.76
N ILE A 302 -5.75 17.56 13.49
CA ILE A 302 -5.67 17.58 14.95
C ILE A 302 -4.52 18.43 15.45
N SER A 303 -3.86 19.18 14.58
CA SER A 303 -2.64 19.93 14.92
C SER A 303 -2.83 20.85 16.11
N GLU A 304 -3.97 21.54 16.21
CA GLU A 304 -4.28 22.44 17.32
C GLU A 304 -4.64 21.70 18.63
N GLN A 305 -4.98 20.41 18.54
CA GLN A 305 -5.35 19.57 19.68
C GLN A 305 -4.12 18.91 20.33
N LEU A 306 -3.01 18.82 19.61
CA LEU A 306 -1.80 18.12 20.03
C LEU A 306 -0.86 19.00 20.87
N GLY A 307 -0.48 18.48 22.04
CA GLY A 307 0.58 19.03 22.89
C GLY A 307 1.99 18.69 22.42
N SER A 308 2.98 18.79 23.31
CA SER A 308 4.35 18.31 23.05
C SER A 308 4.40 16.78 22.96
N ARG A 309 3.55 16.12 23.75
CA ARG A 309 3.20 14.71 23.65
C ARG A 309 1.69 14.59 23.82
N SER A 310 1.06 13.83 22.95
CA SER A 310 -0.37 13.51 23.02
C SER A 310 -0.59 12.05 22.67
N GLU A 311 -1.63 11.46 23.24
CA GLU A 311 -2.07 10.12 22.92
C GLU A 311 -3.24 10.17 21.95
N LEU A 312 -3.14 9.41 20.86
CA LEU A 312 -4.22 9.19 19.91
C LEU A 312 -4.67 7.73 20.04
N GLU A 313 -5.94 7.52 20.35
CA GLU A 313 -6.52 6.19 20.52
C GLU A 313 -7.63 5.98 19.50
N VAL A 314 -7.54 4.91 18.71
CA VAL A 314 -8.60 4.45 17.81
C VAL A 314 -9.20 3.16 18.36
N SER A 315 -10.50 3.15 18.59
CA SER A 315 -11.25 2.01 19.11
C SER A 315 -12.21 1.48 18.06
N ILE A 316 -12.24 0.16 17.87
CA ILE A 316 -13.27 -0.52 17.09
C ILE A 316 -13.92 -1.58 17.97
N GLU A 317 -15.25 -1.52 18.09
CA GLU A 317 -15.98 -2.44 18.95
C GLU A 317 -15.72 -3.91 18.58
N GLN A 318 -15.61 -4.79 19.58
CA GLN A 318 -15.23 -6.21 19.45
C GLN A 318 -13.82 -6.48 18.91
N VAL A 319 -13.19 -5.52 18.22
CA VAL A 319 -11.84 -5.65 17.68
C VAL A 319 -10.82 -5.28 18.76
N GLY A 320 -10.73 -4.01 19.17
CA GLY A 320 -9.79 -3.54 20.20
C GLY A 320 -9.48 -2.04 20.09
N ASP A 321 -8.51 -1.60 20.90
CA ASP A 321 -8.08 -0.21 21.01
C ASP A 321 -6.62 -0.07 20.61
N LEU A 322 -6.36 0.75 19.57
CA LEU A 322 -5.05 1.07 19.05
C LEU A 322 -4.60 2.43 19.56
N GLN A 323 -3.59 2.44 20.41
CA GLN A 323 -2.97 3.63 20.96
C GLN A 323 -1.72 4.00 20.16
N THR A 324 -1.57 5.27 19.84
CA THR A 324 -0.40 5.85 19.17
C THR A 324 0.04 7.10 19.91
N GLN A 325 1.31 7.16 20.31
CA GLN A 325 1.88 8.34 20.95
C GLN A 325 2.36 9.31 19.87
N ILE A 326 1.88 10.55 19.89
CA ILE A 326 2.35 11.62 19.00
C ILE A 326 3.31 12.50 19.79
N GLU A 327 4.56 12.62 19.30
CA GLU A 327 5.57 13.46 19.92
C GLU A 327 6.00 14.58 18.97
N ARG A 328 5.82 15.84 19.38
CA ARG A 328 6.30 16.99 18.61
C ARG A 328 7.81 17.11 18.71
N VAL A 329 8.49 17.06 17.57
CA VAL A 329 9.96 17.12 17.49
C VAL A 329 10.43 18.38 16.77
N GLY A 330 11.52 18.99 17.26
CA GLY A 330 12.09 20.20 16.69
C GLY A 330 12.51 20.04 15.22
N CYS A 331 12.49 21.15 14.47
CA CYS A 331 12.83 21.20 13.04
C CYS A 331 14.31 20.89 12.72
N HIS A 332 15.20 21.10 13.68
CA HIS A 332 16.63 20.76 13.58
C HIS A 332 16.92 19.39 14.17
N ARG A 333 16.27 18.35 13.63
CA ARG A 333 16.64 16.97 13.97
C ARG A 333 18.14 16.77 13.70
N GLU A 334 18.74 15.84 14.43
CA GLU A 334 19.97 15.19 13.98
C GLU A 334 19.72 14.67 12.55
N ARG A 335 20.19 15.42 11.53
CA ARG A 335 20.08 15.03 10.12
C ARG A 335 20.55 13.58 10.01
N LYS A 336 19.93 12.80 9.12
CA LYS A 336 20.30 11.40 8.88
C LYS A 336 19.91 10.40 9.98
N ARG A 337 19.26 10.83 11.09
CA ARG A 337 18.64 9.90 12.05
C ARG A 337 17.27 9.42 11.54
N SER A 338 17.17 8.14 11.19
CA SER A 338 15.90 7.48 10.81
C SER A 338 14.97 7.25 12.02
N PRO A 339 13.73 7.78 12.02
CA PRO A 339 12.69 7.40 12.99
C PRO A 339 12.35 5.92 12.95
N PHE A 340 12.25 5.33 11.75
CA PHE A 340 11.96 3.91 11.60
C PHE A 340 13.02 3.03 12.29
N LEU A 341 14.31 3.25 12.02
CA LEU A 341 15.38 2.47 12.66
C LEU A 341 15.42 2.70 14.18
N ALA A 342 15.11 3.91 14.65
CA ALA A 342 14.97 4.18 16.08
C ALA A 342 13.81 3.40 16.71
N ARG A 343 12.67 3.27 16.01
CA ARG A 343 11.52 2.47 16.45
C ARG A 343 11.86 0.99 16.52
N VAL A 344 12.50 0.46 15.48
CA VAL A 344 12.97 -0.93 15.42
C VAL A 344 13.89 -1.27 16.60
N ARG A 345 14.82 -0.36 16.96
CA ARG A 345 15.65 -0.52 18.17
C ARG A 345 14.83 -0.58 19.45
N ARG A 346 13.78 0.25 19.57
CA ARG A 346 12.90 0.24 20.76
C ARG A 346 12.13 -1.06 20.89
N TRP A 347 11.78 -1.72 19.77
CA TRP A 347 11.19 -3.06 19.80
C TRP A 347 12.20 -4.12 20.29
N GLY A 348 13.50 -3.84 20.29
CA GLY A 348 14.54 -4.82 20.64
C GLY A 348 14.88 -5.77 19.50
N MET A 349 14.60 -5.39 18.26
CA MET A 349 14.83 -6.19 17.07
C MET A 349 16.31 -6.17 16.65
N ASP A 350 16.82 -7.27 16.10
CA ASP A 350 18.12 -7.28 15.45
C ASP A 350 18.08 -6.41 14.18
N GLU A 351 18.79 -5.29 14.19
CA GLU A 351 18.81 -4.34 13.09
C GLU A 351 19.28 -4.96 11.77
N ASN A 352 20.12 -6.01 11.81
CA ASN A 352 20.55 -6.67 10.57
C ASN A 352 19.39 -7.39 9.87
N LYS A 353 18.36 -7.80 10.63
CA LYS A 353 17.13 -8.41 10.10
C LYS A 353 16.12 -7.40 9.56
N THR A 354 16.31 -6.11 9.81
CA THR A 354 15.38 -5.03 9.42
C THR A 354 15.98 -3.98 8.49
N LYS A 355 17.23 -4.18 8.06
CA LYS A 355 17.89 -3.36 7.03
C LYS A 355 17.31 -3.58 5.64
N LYS A 356 16.37 -4.50 5.48
CA LYS A 356 15.64 -4.74 4.24
C LYS A 356 14.15 -4.87 4.56
N SER A 357 13.33 -4.28 3.72
CA SER A 357 11.87 -4.43 3.81
C SER A 357 11.46 -5.87 3.43
N PRO A 358 10.36 -6.41 4.00
CA PRO A 358 9.77 -7.70 3.57
C PRO A 358 9.49 -7.77 2.06
N GLY A 359 9.30 -6.61 1.43
CA GLY A 359 9.34 -6.41 -0.02
C GLY A 359 9.95 -5.05 -0.37
N ARG A 360 10.63 -4.93 -1.51
CA ARG A 360 11.24 -3.66 -1.94
C ARG A 360 10.16 -2.59 -2.15
N SER A 361 10.39 -1.38 -1.66
CA SER A 361 9.56 -0.23 -2.01
C SER A 361 9.87 0.18 -3.45
N VAL A 362 8.85 0.36 -4.28
CA VAL A 362 9.01 0.74 -5.69
C VAL A 362 8.33 2.07 -5.93
N TRP A 363 9.12 3.14 -6.02
CA TRP A 363 8.64 4.48 -6.29
C TRP A 363 8.76 4.77 -7.78
N ILE A 364 7.66 5.15 -8.43
CA ILE A 364 7.68 5.55 -9.85
C ILE A 364 7.07 6.94 -9.96
N CYS A 365 7.83 7.86 -10.54
CA CYS A 365 7.36 9.22 -10.80
C CYS A 365 6.44 9.25 -12.02
N ARG A 366 5.41 10.09 -11.95
CA ARG A 366 4.50 10.38 -13.08
C ARG A 366 4.78 11.79 -13.61
N GLY A 367 4.78 11.96 -14.93
CA GLY A 367 4.85 13.28 -15.56
C GLY A 367 6.13 14.09 -15.32
N ASN A 368 7.26 13.42 -15.04
CA ASN A 368 8.55 14.09 -14.80
C ASN A 368 9.31 14.42 -16.10
N TYR A 369 8.63 14.82 -17.17
CA TYR A 369 9.27 15.10 -18.46
C TYR A 369 8.56 16.26 -19.17
N LEU A 370 9.23 16.82 -20.18
CA LEU A 370 8.66 17.90 -20.99
C LEU A 370 7.37 17.45 -21.69
N LYS A 371 6.32 18.30 -21.70
CA LYS A 371 4.98 18.02 -22.27
C LYS A 371 4.15 16.97 -21.52
N ALA A 372 4.50 16.63 -20.28
CA ALA A 372 3.69 15.74 -19.45
C ALA A 372 2.26 16.28 -19.20
N ASP A 373 2.09 17.59 -19.21
CA ASP A 373 0.80 18.27 -19.09
C ASP A 373 -0.10 18.03 -20.32
N GLU A 374 0.46 18.13 -21.53
CA GLU A 374 -0.24 17.85 -22.78
C GLU A 374 -0.62 16.36 -22.91
N ILE A 375 0.29 15.46 -22.51
CA ILE A 375 0.15 14.02 -22.77
C ILE A 375 -0.57 13.28 -21.64
N GLU A 376 -0.32 13.64 -20.38
CA GLU A 376 -0.88 12.94 -19.21
C GLU A 376 -1.82 13.78 -18.35
N GLY A 377 -1.99 15.08 -18.67
CA GLY A 377 -2.75 16.00 -17.83
C GLY A 377 -2.10 16.23 -16.46
N VAL A 378 -0.79 15.98 -16.32
CA VAL A 378 -0.04 16.26 -15.09
C VAL A 378 0.29 17.76 -15.08
N PRO A 379 -0.07 18.53 -14.04
CA PRO A 379 0.22 19.97 -14.05
C PRO A 379 1.70 20.23 -14.27
N GLU A 380 2.03 21.22 -15.10
CA GLU A 380 3.43 21.62 -15.30
C GLU A 380 4.00 22.15 -13.98
N SER A 381 4.94 21.41 -13.41
CA SER A 381 5.68 21.84 -12.22
C SER A 381 7.04 21.16 -12.13
N ASN A 382 7.90 21.74 -11.29
CA ASN A 382 9.18 21.16 -10.89
C ASN A 382 9.03 20.18 -9.71
N ARG A 383 7.82 19.66 -9.46
CA ARG A 383 7.55 18.75 -8.35
C ARG A 383 7.45 17.31 -8.82
N TYR A 384 7.95 16.37 -8.02
CA TYR A 384 7.81 14.95 -8.32
C TYR A 384 6.39 14.46 -8.01
N CYS A 385 5.78 13.73 -8.95
CA CYS A 385 4.59 12.93 -8.66
C CYS A 385 4.98 11.47 -8.41
N ALA A 386 5.71 11.22 -7.32
CA ALA A 386 6.13 9.88 -6.93
C ALA A 386 4.99 9.09 -6.29
N ASN A 387 4.75 7.87 -6.78
CA ASN A 387 3.79 6.92 -6.19
C ASN A 387 4.51 5.63 -5.82
N LEU A 388 4.07 5.01 -4.72
CA LEU A 388 4.56 3.71 -4.29
C LEU A 388 3.72 2.58 -4.92
N TYR A 389 4.38 1.67 -5.63
CA TYR A 389 3.78 0.51 -6.29
C TYR A 389 3.94 -0.76 -5.42
N PRO A 390 3.04 -1.74 -5.56
CA PRO A 390 3.19 -3.04 -4.91
C PRO A 390 4.53 -3.69 -5.27
N PRO A 391 5.27 -4.30 -4.32
CA PRO A 391 6.58 -4.90 -4.61
C PRO A 391 6.55 -5.94 -5.74
N ARG A 392 5.43 -6.65 -5.91
CA ARG A 392 5.21 -7.67 -6.96
C ARG A 392 5.08 -7.12 -8.37
N VAL A 393 4.99 -5.78 -8.53
CA VAL A 393 5.15 -5.17 -9.85
C VAL A 393 6.50 -5.57 -10.46
N LEU A 394 7.54 -5.75 -9.64
CA LEU A 394 8.83 -6.26 -10.08
C LEU A 394 8.75 -7.76 -10.34
N GLY A 395 8.97 -8.17 -11.58
CA GLY A 395 9.16 -9.58 -11.91
C GLY A 395 10.61 -9.92 -12.21
N LYS A 396 10.89 -11.22 -12.30
CA LYS A 396 12.24 -11.75 -12.49
C LYS A 396 12.72 -11.50 -13.92
N LEU A 397 13.96 -11.02 -14.08
CA LEU A 397 14.60 -10.92 -15.39
C LEU A 397 14.67 -12.29 -16.07
N GLY A 398 14.38 -12.35 -17.38
CA GLY A 398 14.31 -13.59 -18.15
C GLY A 398 13.03 -14.43 -17.96
N SER A 399 12.13 -14.04 -17.05
CA SER A 399 10.78 -14.63 -17.01
C SER A 399 9.87 -13.95 -18.03
N PRO A 400 8.95 -14.69 -18.68
CA PRO A 400 8.00 -14.08 -19.60
C PRO A 400 7.19 -12.97 -18.94
N LEU A 401 6.91 -11.91 -19.69
CA LEU A 401 5.97 -10.87 -19.28
C LEU A 401 4.58 -11.25 -19.77
N VAL A 402 3.62 -11.38 -18.85
CA VAL A 402 2.27 -11.86 -19.19
C VAL A 402 1.34 -10.69 -19.45
N LEU A 403 0.73 -10.65 -20.64
CA LEU A 403 -0.42 -9.79 -20.92
C LEU A 403 -1.69 -10.60 -20.67
N ALA A 404 -2.45 -10.23 -19.63
CA ALA A 404 -3.60 -11.00 -19.18
C ALA A 404 -4.80 -10.88 -20.13
N PRO A 405 -5.73 -11.86 -20.16
CA PRO A 405 -6.84 -11.88 -21.13
C PRO A 405 -7.74 -10.65 -21.14
N HIS A 406 -7.82 -9.96 -20.01
CA HIS A 406 -8.71 -8.81 -19.81
C HIS A 406 -8.09 -7.46 -20.19
N MET A 407 -6.78 -7.45 -20.52
CA MET A 407 -6.03 -6.23 -20.79
C MET A 407 -6.33 -5.72 -22.20
N GLY A 408 -6.34 -4.40 -22.34
CA GLY A 408 -6.55 -3.73 -23.62
C GLY A 408 -5.22 -3.31 -24.25
N ALA A 409 -5.14 -2.04 -24.64
CA ALA A 409 -3.88 -1.42 -25.05
C ALA A 409 -2.91 -1.30 -23.86
N VAL A 410 -1.65 -1.66 -24.09
CA VAL A 410 -0.60 -1.67 -23.07
C VAL A 410 0.52 -0.71 -23.46
N GLU A 411 0.82 0.23 -22.58
CA GLU A 411 1.95 1.15 -22.73
C GLU A 411 3.21 0.46 -22.20
N CYS A 412 4.30 0.57 -22.95
CA CYS A 412 5.61 0.04 -22.63
C CYS A 412 6.59 1.21 -22.55
N GLU A 413 7.27 1.32 -21.41
CA GLU A 413 8.08 2.49 -21.07
C GLU A 413 9.45 2.05 -20.55
N VAL A 414 10.49 2.82 -20.90
CA VAL A 414 11.83 2.69 -20.33
C VAL A 414 12.08 3.87 -19.39
N HIS A 415 12.53 3.58 -18.17
CA HIS A 415 12.78 4.57 -17.13
C HIS A 415 14.22 4.45 -16.60
N LEU A 416 14.83 5.59 -16.29
CA LEU A 416 16.04 5.64 -15.46
C LEU A 416 15.65 5.52 -13.97
N ALA A 417 16.22 4.54 -13.27
CA ALA A 417 15.94 4.31 -11.86
C ALA A 417 17.20 4.18 -11.01
N GLY A 418 17.12 4.61 -9.75
CA GLY A 418 18.14 4.40 -8.72
C GLY A 418 17.76 3.26 -7.77
N VAL A 419 18.74 2.48 -7.33
CA VAL A 419 18.58 1.46 -6.28
C VAL A 419 19.31 1.90 -5.02
N ILE A 420 18.61 1.97 -3.90
CA ILE A 420 19.17 2.40 -2.61
C ILE A 420 20.12 1.33 -2.08
N GLY A 421 21.32 1.74 -1.68
CA GLY A 421 22.38 0.84 -1.18
C GLY A 421 22.54 0.87 0.34
N ARG A 422 22.13 1.97 0.99
CA ARG A 422 22.21 2.14 2.45
C ARG A 422 20.98 2.89 2.96
N PRO A 423 20.55 2.64 4.22
CA PRO A 423 19.44 3.38 4.79
C PRO A 423 19.71 4.89 4.75
N CYS A 424 18.73 5.66 4.29
CA CYS A 424 18.83 7.12 4.25
C CYS A 424 17.50 7.78 4.66
N TYR A 425 17.64 8.91 5.36
CA TYR A 425 16.53 9.69 5.89
C TYR A 425 16.96 11.15 6.00
N ASN A 426 16.10 12.06 5.58
CA ASN A 426 16.29 13.51 5.60
C ASN A 426 17.66 13.94 5.05
N ILE A 427 18.01 13.45 3.86
CA ILE A 427 19.26 13.79 3.18
C ILE A 427 19.07 14.96 2.23
N GLU A 428 20.13 15.72 1.98
CA GLU A 428 20.10 16.81 1.01
C GLU A 428 20.35 16.28 -0.41
N GLU A 429 19.90 17.03 -1.41
CA GLU A 429 20.03 16.67 -2.82
C GLU A 429 21.47 16.40 -3.24
N GLY A 430 22.44 17.20 -2.76
CA GLY A 430 23.87 17.00 -3.05
C GLY A 430 24.46 15.70 -2.48
N GLU A 431 23.80 15.08 -1.51
CA GLU A 431 24.24 13.83 -0.86
C GLU A 431 23.46 12.60 -1.36
N ALA A 432 22.45 12.82 -2.19
CA ALA A 432 21.45 11.82 -2.52
C ALA A 432 22.01 10.63 -3.30
N LEU A 433 22.87 10.90 -4.28
CA LEU A 433 23.47 9.86 -5.12
C LEU A 433 24.42 8.94 -4.33
N GLU A 434 25.04 9.45 -3.25
CA GLU A 434 25.91 8.65 -2.36
C GLU A 434 25.14 7.57 -1.56
N CYS A 435 23.81 7.62 -1.58
CA CYS A 435 22.97 6.61 -0.94
C CYS A 435 22.64 5.43 -1.86
N LEU A 436 22.91 5.56 -3.17
CA LEU A 436 22.61 4.53 -4.15
C LEU A 436 23.66 3.41 -4.13
N ALA A 437 23.19 2.18 -4.31
CA ALA A 437 24.03 1.07 -4.77
C ALA A 437 24.43 1.27 -6.23
N GLY A 438 23.58 1.94 -7.00
CA GLY A 438 23.80 2.28 -8.41
C GLY A 438 22.49 2.67 -9.10
N VAL A 439 22.56 2.81 -10.42
CA VAL A 439 21.43 3.05 -11.31
C VAL A 439 21.06 1.78 -12.09
N THR A 440 19.86 1.72 -12.62
CA THR A 440 19.38 0.60 -13.43
C THR A 440 18.39 1.09 -14.47
N VAL A 441 18.32 0.35 -15.58
CA VAL A 441 17.20 0.43 -16.52
C VAL A 441 15.98 -0.21 -15.89
N MET A 442 14.85 0.48 -15.90
CA MET A 442 13.54 -0.10 -15.60
C MET A 442 12.69 -0.14 -16.87
N LEU A 443 12.22 -1.32 -17.26
CA LEU A 443 11.09 -1.47 -18.17
C LEU A 443 9.82 -1.46 -17.30
N HIS A 444 8.86 -0.59 -17.60
CA HIS A 444 7.57 -0.53 -16.91
C HIS A 444 6.42 -0.57 -17.91
N LEU A 445 5.38 -1.33 -17.59
CA LEU A 445 4.19 -1.47 -18.41
C LEU A 445 2.97 -0.88 -17.70
N ARG A 446 1.99 -0.45 -18.50
CA ARG A 446 0.71 0.05 -18.01
C ARG A 446 -0.44 -0.43 -18.88
N ASP A 447 -1.42 -1.09 -18.28
CA ASP A 447 -2.69 -1.41 -18.94
C ASP A 447 -3.60 -0.18 -18.95
N ARG A 448 -3.99 0.29 -20.14
CA ARG A 448 -4.92 1.42 -20.30
C ARG A 448 -6.38 1.02 -20.07
N SER A 449 -6.70 -0.26 -20.17
CA SER A 449 -8.09 -0.75 -20.12
C SER A 449 -8.76 -0.49 -18.77
N LEU A 450 -8.01 -0.49 -17.66
CA LEU A 450 -8.56 -0.24 -16.33
C LEU A 450 -9.27 1.11 -16.22
N GLY A 451 -8.80 2.13 -16.94
CA GLY A 451 -9.47 3.43 -17.01
C GLY A 451 -10.78 3.39 -17.81
N HIS A 452 -10.82 2.60 -18.88
CA HIS A 452 -11.98 2.48 -19.77
C HIS A 452 -13.12 1.63 -19.18
N ARG A 453 -12.85 0.82 -18.16
CA ARG A 453 -13.86 0.00 -17.46
C ARG A 453 -14.83 0.83 -16.63
N ILE A 454 -14.42 2.00 -16.16
CA ILE A 454 -15.29 2.92 -15.44
C ILE A 454 -16.10 3.70 -16.48
N LYS A 455 -17.34 3.26 -16.73
CA LYS A 455 -18.25 4.01 -17.62
C LYS A 455 -18.48 5.41 -17.05
N THR A 456 -18.21 6.46 -17.85
CA THR A 456 -18.29 7.87 -17.43
C THR A 456 -17.52 8.14 -16.13
N PRO A 457 -16.17 8.05 -16.16
CA PRO A 457 -15.36 8.25 -14.96
C PRO A 457 -15.44 9.70 -14.50
N THR A 458 -15.35 9.88 -13.19
CA THR A 458 -15.16 11.19 -12.56
C THR A 458 -13.72 11.68 -12.78
N ASP A 459 -13.48 12.97 -12.58
CA ASP A 459 -12.11 13.52 -12.57
C ASP A 459 -11.21 12.82 -11.55
N TYR A 460 -11.80 12.43 -10.42
CA TYR A 460 -11.13 11.66 -9.37
C TYR A 460 -10.64 10.29 -9.88
N GLU A 461 -11.54 9.53 -10.51
CA GLU A 461 -11.24 8.21 -11.05
C GLU A 461 -10.23 8.27 -12.18
N THR A 462 -10.38 9.25 -13.08
CA THR A 462 -9.47 9.44 -14.23
C THR A 462 -8.02 9.68 -13.76
N ARG A 463 -7.84 10.36 -12.61
CA ARG A 463 -6.51 10.58 -12.02
C ARG A 463 -5.94 9.32 -11.33
N GLY A 464 -6.81 8.49 -10.74
CA GLY A 464 -6.44 7.29 -10.00
C GLY A 464 -6.10 6.06 -10.86
N VAL A 465 -6.81 5.85 -11.97
CA VAL A 465 -6.70 4.65 -12.82
C VAL A 465 -5.32 4.48 -13.47
N HIS A 466 -4.62 5.59 -13.73
CA HIS A 466 -3.26 5.57 -14.27
C HIS A 466 -2.31 4.73 -13.40
N TYR A 467 -2.39 4.88 -12.08
CA TYR A 467 -1.56 4.12 -11.13
C TYR A 467 -1.89 2.63 -11.18
N LEU A 468 -3.18 2.27 -11.10
CA LEU A 468 -3.62 0.87 -11.06
C LEU A 468 -3.20 0.10 -12.31
N GLY A 469 -3.23 0.74 -13.48
CA GLY A 469 -2.76 0.14 -14.74
C GLY A 469 -1.32 -0.33 -14.70
N GLY A 470 -0.47 0.24 -13.84
CA GLY A 470 0.94 -0.12 -13.69
C GLY A 470 1.23 -1.02 -12.49
N CYS A 471 0.22 -1.50 -11.75
CA CYS A 471 0.40 -2.28 -10.52
C CYS A 471 0.41 -3.79 -10.73
N ALA A 472 0.15 -4.28 -11.95
CA ALA A 472 0.03 -5.71 -12.21
C ALA A 472 1.33 -6.48 -11.94
N ASP A 473 1.19 -7.75 -11.58
CA ASP A 473 2.33 -8.60 -11.25
C ASP A 473 3.33 -8.69 -12.40
N GLY A 474 4.59 -8.36 -12.12
CA GLY A 474 5.64 -8.40 -13.13
C GLY A 474 5.50 -7.36 -14.24
N PHE A 475 4.80 -6.25 -14.04
CA PHE A 475 4.76 -5.14 -15.01
C PHE A 475 6.00 -4.25 -14.99
N ALA A 476 6.94 -4.48 -14.08
CA ALA A 476 8.25 -3.86 -14.06
C ALA A 476 9.37 -4.91 -14.15
N ARG A 477 10.46 -4.55 -14.82
CA ARG A 477 11.71 -5.31 -14.89
C ARG A 477 12.87 -4.37 -14.65
N LEU A 478 13.88 -4.86 -13.94
CA LEU A 478 15.11 -4.13 -13.70
C LEU A 478 16.26 -4.85 -14.41
N SER A 479 17.12 -4.09 -15.07
CA SER A 479 18.43 -4.58 -15.47
C SER A 479 19.33 -4.79 -14.23
N PRO A 480 20.48 -5.48 -14.36
CA PRO A 480 21.51 -5.43 -13.34
C PRO A 480 21.85 -4.00 -12.93
N VAL A 481 22.17 -3.78 -11.65
CA VAL A 481 22.51 -2.45 -11.12
C VAL A 481 23.91 -2.08 -11.60
N VAL A 482 24.03 -0.89 -12.20
CA VAL A 482 25.29 -0.27 -12.62
C VAL A 482 25.76 0.70 -11.55
N PRO A 483 26.94 0.49 -10.94
CA PRO A 483 27.51 1.45 -9.99
C PRO A 483 27.69 2.82 -10.63
N LEU A 484 27.47 3.90 -9.87
CA LEU A 484 27.62 5.27 -10.38
C LEU A 484 29.01 5.57 -10.95
N THR A 485 30.05 4.86 -10.52
CA THR A 485 31.41 4.96 -11.07
C THR A 485 31.55 4.48 -12.52
N HIS A 486 30.51 3.85 -13.08
CA HIS A 486 30.44 3.35 -14.45
C HIS A 486 29.26 3.95 -15.22
N ALA A 487 28.60 4.98 -14.66
CA ALA A 487 27.43 5.64 -15.23
C ALA A 487 27.68 7.15 -15.26
N ASP A 488 28.61 7.56 -16.12
CA ASP A 488 28.95 8.96 -16.33
C ASP A 488 27.83 9.67 -17.11
N ASP A 489 27.45 10.87 -16.67
CA ASP A 489 26.40 11.72 -17.27
C ASP A 489 25.02 11.05 -17.44
N LEU A 490 24.22 11.12 -16.38
CA LEU A 490 22.85 10.60 -16.38
C LEU A 490 21.85 11.49 -17.14
N ASP A 491 22.24 12.69 -17.57
CA ASP A 491 21.34 13.71 -18.09
C ASP A 491 21.30 13.74 -19.63
N SER A 492 22.08 12.89 -20.32
CA SER A 492 22.16 12.90 -21.78
C SER A 492 21.96 11.53 -22.45
N LEU A 493 21.51 10.52 -21.68
CA LEU A 493 21.39 9.14 -22.12
C LEU A 493 20.26 8.93 -23.12
N VAL A 494 20.56 8.28 -24.25
CA VAL A 494 19.57 7.71 -25.17
C VAL A 494 18.86 6.53 -24.49
N MET A 495 17.53 6.56 -24.53
CA MET A 495 16.66 5.53 -23.97
C MET A 495 15.74 5.02 -25.08
N SER A 496 15.56 3.71 -25.19
CA SER A 496 14.68 3.14 -26.20
C SER A 496 13.85 1.98 -25.68
N VAL A 497 12.66 1.83 -26.25
CA VAL A 497 11.80 0.65 -26.10
C VAL A 497 11.36 0.21 -27.49
N SER A 498 11.50 -1.06 -27.80
CA SER A 498 11.11 -1.64 -29.09
C SER A 498 10.55 -3.03 -28.93
N ILE A 499 9.76 -3.46 -29.91
CA ILE A 499 9.26 -4.83 -29.98
C ILE A 499 9.81 -5.52 -31.23
N GLN A 500 10.15 -6.81 -31.10
CA GLN A 500 10.62 -7.62 -32.20
C GLN A 500 9.66 -7.57 -33.40
N ASP A 501 10.21 -7.28 -34.58
CA ASP A 501 9.47 -7.15 -35.83
C ASP A 501 8.30 -6.13 -35.73
N GLY A 502 8.55 -4.99 -35.09
CA GLY A 502 7.57 -3.93 -34.89
C GLY A 502 8.18 -2.58 -34.55
N ASP A 503 7.41 -1.74 -33.86
CA ASP A 503 7.77 -0.35 -33.61
C ASP A 503 8.91 -0.20 -32.59
N MET A 504 9.60 0.94 -32.69
CA MET A 504 10.57 1.43 -31.71
C MET A 504 10.19 2.87 -31.34
N VAL A 505 10.27 3.18 -30.06
CA VAL A 505 10.23 4.55 -29.54
C VAL A 505 11.55 4.85 -28.85
N GLN A 506 12.11 6.03 -29.14
CA GLN A 506 13.32 6.54 -28.53
C GLN A 506 13.03 7.84 -27.78
N THR A 507 13.62 7.99 -26.60
CA THR A 507 13.59 9.16 -25.74
C THR A 507 15.00 9.46 -25.22
N HIS A 508 15.15 10.53 -24.44
CA HIS A 508 16.44 10.93 -23.86
C HIS A 508 16.26 11.30 -22.40
N SER A 509 17.22 10.95 -21.53
CA SER A 509 17.14 11.30 -20.10
C SER A 509 17.20 12.81 -19.86
N GLY A 510 17.80 13.59 -20.77
CA GLY A 510 17.73 15.06 -20.75
C GLY A 510 16.33 15.64 -20.97
N GLY A 511 15.34 14.80 -21.30
CA GLY A 511 13.93 15.18 -21.32
C GLY A 511 13.29 15.21 -19.93
N TYR A 512 13.95 14.68 -18.89
CA TYR A 512 13.46 14.76 -17.52
C TYR A 512 13.46 16.20 -17.01
N ARG A 513 12.42 16.59 -16.27
CA ARG A 513 12.35 17.89 -15.61
C ARG A 513 13.23 17.95 -14.37
N ASN A 514 13.32 16.84 -13.63
CA ASN A 514 14.07 16.75 -12.39
C ASN A 514 14.77 15.39 -12.26
N GLY A 515 15.93 15.36 -11.59
CA GLY A 515 16.81 14.19 -11.50
C GLY A 515 16.57 13.24 -10.32
N LEU A 516 17.34 12.15 -10.24
CA LEU A 516 17.21 11.16 -9.15
C LEU A 516 17.55 11.75 -7.77
N ASN A 517 18.53 12.65 -7.72
CA ASN A 517 18.99 13.32 -6.52
C ASN A 517 17.84 14.05 -5.79
N GLY A 518 17.06 14.85 -6.51
CA GLY A 518 15.93 15.58 -5.93
C GLY A 518 14.79 14.65 -5.51
N MET A 519 14.51 13.58 -6.28
CA MET A 519 13.49 12.59 -5.93
C MET A 519 13.81 11.88 -4.61
N ILE A 520 15.07 11.43 -4.45
CA ILE A 520 15.54 10.77 -3.23
C ILE A 520 15.48 11.77 -2.06
N ALA A 521 15.99 12.99 -2.23
CA ALA A 521 15.92 14.01 -1.18
C ALA A 521 14.47 14.28 -0.75
N MET A 522 13.55 14.43 -1.71
CA MET A 522 12.11 14.61 -1.45
C MET A 522 11.52 13.44 -0.64
N CYS A 523 11.69 12.20 -1.09
CA CYS A 523 11.15 11.02 -0.40
C CYS A 523 11.70 10.90 1.03
N THR A 524 13.00 11.14 1.20
CA THR A 524 13.65 10.96 2.50
C THR A 524 13.27 12.01 3.54
N ARG A 525 12.61 13.12 3.17
CA ARG A 525 12.14 14.13 4.14
C ARG A 525 11.24 13.54 5.24
N GLN A 526 10.61 12.41 4.97
CA GLN A 526 9.66 11.78 5.90
C GLN A 526 9.67 10.24 5.89
N THR A 527 10.17 9.62 4.84
CA THR A 527 10.23 8.16 4.70
C THR A 527 11.69 7.72 4.79
N THR A 528 11.99 6.74 5.64
CA THR A 528 13.28 6.06 5.58
C THR A 528 13.31 5.18 4.34
N LEU A 529 14.21 5.45 3.40
CA LEU A 529 14.49 4.52 2.31
C LEU A 529 15.48 3.47 2.80
N LEU A 530 15.20 2.21 2.50
CA LEU A 530 16.00 1.06 2.89
C LEU A 530 16.78 0.50 1.69
N PRO A 531 17.90 -0.20 1.93
CA PRO A 531 18.58 -0.99 0.92
C PRO A 531 17.60 -1.81 0.06
N ASP A 532 17.86 -1.83 -1.24
CA ASP A 532 17.05 -2.45 -2.30
C ASP A 532 15.75 -1.70 -2.69
N ASP A 533 15.37 -0.61 -2.01
CA ASP A 533 14.29 0.26 -2.50
C ASP A 533 14.67 0.87 -3.86
N VAL A 534 13.67 1.01 -4.73
CA VAL A 534 13.85 1.45 -6.13
C VAL A 534 13.10 2.77 -6.34
N LEU A 535 13.78 3.75 -6.94
CA LEU A 535 13.20 5.05 -7.29
C LEU A 535 13.37 5.28 -8.79
N SER A 536 12.27 5.26 -9.52
CA SER A 536 12.21 5.51 -10.97
C SER A 536 11.74 6.94 -11.25
N LEU A 537 12.44 7.62 -12.16
CA LEU A 537 12.04 8.92 -12.69
C LEU A 537 10.80 8.85 -13.59
N GLY A 538 10.27 7.66 -13.84
CA GLY A 538 9.19 7.46 -14.81
C GLY A 538 9.69 7.57 -16.24
N ARG A 539 8.76 7.73 -17.18
CA ARG A 539 9.09 7.90 -18.59
C ARG A 539 9.66 9.29 -18.88
N ALA A 540 10.51 9.36 -19.89
CA ALA A 540 11.09 10.61 -20.40
C ALA A 540 10.37 11.16 -21.64
N GLY A 541 9.28 10.52 -22.08
CA GLY A 541 8.56 10.87 -23.31
C GLY A 541 7.39 9.95 -23.60
N SER A 542 7.02 9.86 -24.88
CA SER A 542 5.90 9.00 -25.31
C SER A 542 6.23 7.51 -25.13
N PRO A 543 5.26 6.67 -24.76
CA PRO A 543 5.46 5.23 -24.64
C PRO A 543 5.40 4.54 -26.01
N LEU A 544 5.93 3.32 -26.09
CA LEU A 544 5.54 2.37 -27.12
C LEU A 544 4.17 1.79 -26.73
N VAL A 545 3.20 1.79 -27.64
CA VAL A 545 1.85 1.29 -27.35
C VAL A 545 1.61 -0.02 -28.09
N LEU A 546 1.46 -1.10 -27.33
CA LEU A 546 0.93 -2.35 -27.84
C LEU A 546 -0.59 -2.22 -27.92
N ALA A 547 -1.09 -1.98 -29.13
CA ALA A 547 -2.53 -1.84 -29.35
C ALA A 547 -3.27 -3.12 -28.92
N GLU A 548 -4.54 -2.94 -28.55
CA GLU A 548 -5.41 -4.02 -28.08
C GLU A 548 -5.57 -5.14 -29.12
N ASN A 549 -5.62 -4.77 -30.39
CA ASN A 549 -5.81 -5.71 -31.51
C ASN A 549 -4.50 -6.27 -32.09
N THR A 550 -3.35 -5.93 -31.49
CA THR A 550 -2.05 -6.40 -31.95
C THR A 550 -1.59 -7.56 -31.08
N TYR A 551 -1.67 -8.78 -31.61
CA TYR A 551 -1.21 -9.98 -30.92
C TYR A 551 0.31 -10.11 -31.00
N VAL A 552 0.95 -10.29 -29.83
CA VAL A 552 2.42 -10.23 -29.71
C VAL A 552 3.01 -11.40 -28.93
N ASP A 553 2.30 -12.53 -28.83
CA ASP A 553 2.79 -13.72 -28.13
C ASP A 553 4.11 -14.22 -28.72
N GLY A 554 5.04 -14.56 -27.84
CA GLY A 554 6.38 -15.02 -28.20
C GLY A 554 7.33 -13.92 -28.68
N LYS A 555 6.83 -12.71 -29.02
CA LYS A 555 7.70 -11.58 -29.39
C LYS A 555 8.51 -11.11 -28.20
N VAL A 556 9.68 -10.54 -28.48
CA VAL A 556 10.53 -9.94 -27.44
C VAL A 556 10.33 -8.44 -27.38
N LEU A 557 10.05 -7.92 -26.20
CA LEU A 557 10.08 -6.50 -25.87
C LEU A 557 11.49 -6.15 -25.36
N HIS A 558 12.11 -5.18 -25.99
CA HIS A 558 13.44 -4.68 -25.68
C HIS A 558 13.31 -3.30 -25.03
N ALA A 559 13.98 -3.09 -23.90
CA ALA A 559 14.16 -1.78 -23.29
C ALA A 559 15.64 -1.56 -23.00
N GLU A 560 16.17 -0.42 -23.41
CA GLU A 560 17.60 -0.13 -23.35
C GLU A 560 17.82 1.32 -22.93
N ILE A 561 18.82 1.53 -22.07
CA ILE A 561 19.41 2.85 -21.85
C ILE A 561 20.88 2.71 -22.19
N GLU A 562 21.37 3.56 -23.10
CA GLU A 562 22.75 3.50 -23.56
C GLU A 562 23.71 3.53 -22.38
N ASN A 563 24.79 2.75 -22.48
CA ASN A 563 25.83 2.61 -21.45
C ASN A 563 25.37 2.05 -20.09
N LEU A 564 24.07 1.91 -19.81
CA LEU A 564 23.56 1.33 -18.57
C LEU A 564 23.10 -0.12 -18.74
N GLY A 565 22.47 -0.45 -19.88
CA GLY A 565 22.15 -1.82 -20.21
C GLY A 565 20.82 -2.00 -20.91
N ARG A 566 20.48 -3.28 -21.12
CA ARG A 566 19.32 -3.72 -21.89
C ARG A 566 18.55 -4.80 -21.14
N ILE A 567 17.23 -4.75 -21.29
CA ILE A 567 16.27 -5.72 -20.80
C ILE A 567 15.58 -6.32 -22.02
N ASP A 568 15.61 -7.65 -22.11
CA ASP A 568 14.85 -8.41 -23.09
C ASP A 568 13.79 -9.24 -22.36
N CYS A 569 12.52 -9.06 -22.74
CA CYS A 569 11.39 -9.78 -22.15
C CYS A 569 10.56 -10.44 -23.24
N THR A 570 10.49 -11.77 -23.24
CA THR A 570 9.52 -12.50 -24.06
C THR A 570 8.11 -12.22 -23.55
N LEU A 571 7.23 -11.77 -24.43
CA LEU A 571 5.82 -11.54 -24.13
C LEU A 571 5.06 -12.87 -24.19
N LYS A 572 4.26 -13.14 -23.17
CA LYS A 572 3.23 -14.17 -23.16
C LYS A 572 1.88 -13.48 -23.26
N ASP A 573 1.38 -13.34 -24.47
CA ASP A 573 0.15 -12.61 -24.76
C ASP A 573 -1.06 -13.53 -24.68
N GLN A 574 -1.83 -13.38 -23.61
CA GLN A 574 -3.05 -14.14 -23.34
C GLN A 574 -4.31 -13.33 -23.68
N ARG A 575 -4.16 -12.11 -24.23
CA ARG A 575 -5.30 -11.33 -24.72
C ARG A 575 -5.96 -12.10 -25.85
N ASN A 576 -7.29 -12.14 -25.84
CA ASN A 576 -8.05 -12.91 -26.82
C ASN A 576 -8.34 -12.03 -28.06
N PRO A 577 -7.79 -12.35 -29.25
CA PRO A 577 -8.04 -11.57 -30.47
C PRO A 577 -9.49 -11.66 -30.98
N GLU A 578 -10.22 -12.73 -30.63
CA GLU A 578 -11.56 -13.04 -31.16
C GLU A 578 -12.72 -12.70 -30.20
N ALA A 579 -12.46 -12.53 -28.89
CA ALA A 579 -13.51 -12.21 -27.91
C ALA A 579 -14.14 -10.82 -28.07
N GLN A 580 -13.65 -9.99 -28.99
CA GLN A 580 -14.03 -8.58 -29.05
C GLN A 580 -15.26 -8.25 -29.92
N HIS A 581 -15.82 -9.24 -30.63
CA HIS A 581 -17.09 -9.08 -31.36
C HIS A 581 -18.30 -9.60 -30.57
N GLY A 582 -18.09 -10.17 -29.38
CA GLY A 582 -19.13 -10.68 -28.51
C GLY A 582 -19.09 -9.97 -27.17
N ASN A 583 -19.95 -8.97 -27.00
CA ASN A 583 -20.45 -8.48 -25.71
C ASN A 583 -19.44 -8.47 -24.54
N THR A 584 -18.92 -7.29 -24.22
CA THR A 584 -18.40 -6.94 -22.89
C THR A 584 -19.45 -7.05 -21.75
N HIS A 585 -20.59 -7.72 -22.01
CA HIS A 585 -21.62 -8.04 -21.04
C HIS A 585 -21.30 -9.28 -20.18
N GLY A 586 -20.37 -10.14 -20.57
CA GLY A 586 -20.21 -11.48 -19.96
C GLY A 586 -19.59 -11.60 -18.55
N LEU A 587 -19.17 -10.52 -17.89
CA LEU A 587 -18.68 -10.61 -16.49
C LEU A 587 -19.64 -10.00 -15.45
N TYR A 588 -20.76 -9.40 -15.89
CA TYR A 588 -21.77 -8.82 -15.00
C TYR A 588 -23.22 -9.14 -15.41
N SER A 589 -23.44 -10.07 -16.35
CA SER A 589 -24.80 -10.42 -16.84
C SER A 589 -25.35 -11.77 -16.33
N GLU A 590 -24.72 -12.42 -15.36
CA GLU A 590 -25.30 -13.62 -14.73
C GLU A 590 -25.92 -13.34 -13.33
N LEU A 591 -26.22 -12.07 -13.04
CA LEU A 591 -26.95 -11.64 -11.83
C LEU A 591 -28.05 -10.63 -12.20
N GLU A 592 -28.95 -11.02 -13.11
CA GLU A 592 -30.31 -10.45 -13.20
C GLU A 592 -31.35 -11.48 -12.74
#